data_AF-A0A424IHT1-F1
#
_entry.id   AF-A0A424IHT1-F1
#
_cell.length_a   1.000
_cell.length_b   1.000
_cell.length_c   1.000
_cell.angle_alpha   90.00
_cell.angle_beta   90.00
_cell.angle_gamma   90.00
#
_symmetry.space_group_name_H-M   'P 1'
#
loop_
_entity.id
_entity.type
_entity.pdbx_description
1 polymer ?
#
loop_
_entity_poly.entity_id
_entity_poly.type
_entity_poly.pdbx_seq_one_letter_code
_entity_poly.pdbx_strand_id
1 'polypeptide(L)'
;MAGRTNPSPIDLYGTSVGAFKLAAAARHAPSQALATLAQAYIAQSYETAVTPEAIAAETRKTLMRFLGDGTPAGVTQGVLEILTNPRYHLHIGAVRAHGLLNSNMRGSKQLALTRAFVRAMTGRSALRGMGERTVFSDPRSRHKFHAQDTYPVNQRALTAQNFFDALRASGTIPIYMQPVRFADDRHHGYLDGGLLDYHPVPGNFWPKSDHILLYPHFYEHFKIRWFDKFAPWRKAGPRLLENVVMVTPSAGFIRSLPDAKLPSRQDFTKYRRREHLRFDKWQQIVKQTDALGETFIELCKSGDIAAHIRPL
;
A
#
# COMPACT_ATOMS: atom_id res chain seq x y z
N MET A 1 -10.44 -27.92 9.46
CA MET A 1 -10.08 -26.55 9.07
C MET A 1 -10.63 -25.61 10.14
N ALA A 2 -9.81 -24.73 10.71
CA ALA A 2 -10.33 -23.69 11.61
C ALA A 2 -11.12 -22.68 10.76
N GLY A 3 -12.43 -22.87 10.66
CA GLY A 3 -13.33 -21.90 10.04
C GLY A 3 -13.41 -20.62 10.87
N ARG A 4 -13.73 -19.49 10.25
CA ARG A 4 -14.01 -18.26 10.99
C ARG A 4 -15.22 -18.49 11.89
N THR A 5 -15.04 -18.29 13.20
CA THR A 5 -16.13 -18.37 14.18
C THR A 5 -17.01 -17.11 14.17
N ASN A 6 -16.43 -15.97 13.77
CA ASN A 6 -17.16 -14.73 13.56
C ASN A 6 -17.29 -14.39 12.06
N PRO A 7 -18.53 -14.36 11.50
CA PRO A 7 -18.77 -14.05 10.10
C PRO A 7 -18.68 -12.56 9.76
N SER A 8 -18.48 -11.66 10.73
CA SER A 8 -18.39 -10.21 10.47
C SER A 8 -17.32 -9.88 9.41
N PRO A 9 -17.60 -9.00 8.44
CA PRO A 9 -16.59 -8.58 7.46
C PRO A 9 -15.35 -7.99 8.15
N ILE A 10 -14.18 -8.18 7.54
CA ILE A 10 -12.91 -7.58 7.99
C ILE A 10 -12.67 -6.32 7.17
N ASP A 11 -12.46 -5.19 7.83
CA ASP A 11 -12.07 -3.95 7.19
C ASP A 11 -10.57 -3.98 6.85
N LEU A 12 -10.27 -3.78 5.58
CA LEU A 12 -8.93 -3.75 5.02
C LEU A 12 -8.56 -2.30 4.72
N TYR A 13 -7.39 -1.83 5.15
CA TYR A 13 -6.89 -0.51 4.77
C TYR A 13 -5.48 -0.59 4.23
N GLY A 14 -5.28 -0.02 3.05
CA GLY A 14 -3.99 0.02 2.41
C GLY A 14 -3.69 1.36 1.77
N THR A 15 -2.40 1.68 1.72
CA THR A 15 -1.82 2.70 0.86
C THR A 15 -0.80 2.05 -0.07
N SER A 16 -0.53 2.68 -1.22
CA SER A 16 0.46 2.22 -2.18
C SER A 16 0.27 0.75 -2.56
N VAL A 17 1.36 0.00 -2.73
CA VAL A 17 1.32 -1.44 -3.00
C VAL A 17 0.56 -2.23 -1.91
N GLY A 18 0.43 -1.70 -0.70
CA GLY A 18 -0.44 -2.26 0.34
C GLY A 18 -1.91 -2.30 -0.09
N ALA A 19 -2.41 -1.22 -0.68
CA ALA A 19 -3.76 -1.17 -1.25
C ALA A 19 -3.93 -2.19 -2.39
N PHE A 20 -2.91 -2.39 -3.23
CA PHE A 20 -2.97 -3.30 -4.38
C PHE A 20 -3.07 -4.75 -3.90
N LYS A 21 -2.25 -5.12 -2.91
CA LYS A 21 -2.28 -6.46 -2.29
C LYS A 21 -3.62 -6.74 -1.63
N LEU A 22 -4.17 -5.78 -0.89
CA LEU A 22 -5.45 -5.96 -0.20
C LEU A 22 -6.63 -6.02 -1.19
N ALA A 23 -6.59 -5.25 -2.28
CA ALA A 23 -7.55 -5.38 -3.37
C ALA A 23 -7.47 -6.77 -4.03
N ALA A 24 -6.25 -7.28 -4.30
CA ALA A 24 -6.05 -8.62 -4.83
C ALA A 24 -6.56 -9.71 -3.86
N ALA A 25 -6.29 -9.57 -2.57
CA ALA A 25 -6.77 -10.48 -1.52
C ALA A 25 -8.31 -10.45 -1.36
N ALA A 26 -8.97 -9.38 -1.79
CA ALA A 26 -10.42 -9.24 -1.79
C ALA A 26 -11.11 -9.74 -3.07
N ARG A 27 -10.37 -10.27 -4.05
CA ARG A 27 -10.94 -10.95 -5.23
C ARG A 27 -11.56 -12.30 -4.83
N HIS A 28 -12.40 -12.88 -5.70
CA HIS A 28 -12.98 -14.21 -5.45
C HIS A 28 -11.89 -15.31 -5.35
N ALA A 29 -10.87 -15.24 -6.22
CA ALA A 29 -9.70 -16.13 -6.23
C ALA A 29 -8.44 -15.38 -5.73
N PRO A 30 -8.28 -15.15 -4.41
CA PRO A 30 -7.24 -14.27 -3.87
C PRO A 30 -5.82 -14.75 -4.15
N SER A 31 -5.56 -16.06 -4.08
CA SER A 31 -4.23 -16.62 -4.37
C SER A 31 -3.81 -16.36 -5.82
N GLN A 32 -4.73 -16.56 -6.76
CA GLN A 32 -4.47 -16.29 -8.18
C GLN A 32 -4.25 -14.78 -8.41
N ALA A 33 -5.09 -13.92 -7.83
CA ALA A 33 -4.97 -12.47 -7.99
C ALA A 33 -3.65 -11.93 -7.40
N LEU A 34 -3.22 -12.42 -6.24
CA LEU A 34 -1.94 -12.07 -5.63
C LEU A 34 -0.76 -12.55 -6.47
N ALA A 35 -0.81 -13.77 -7.00
CA ALA A 35 0.20 -14.29 -7.91
C ALA A 35 0.29 -13.45 -9.20
N THR A 36 -0.86 -13.12 -9.81
CA THR A 36 -0.92 -12.25 -10.99
C THR A 36 -0.38 -10.85 -10.70
N LEU A 37 -0.70 -10.26 -9.54
CA LEU A 37 -0.13 -8.98 -9.11
C LEU A 37 1.38 -9.07 -9.01
N ALA A 38 1.93 -10.09 -8.35
CA ALA A 38 3.37 -10.28 -8.21
C ALA A 38 4.05 -10.47 -9.57
N GLN A 39 3.51 -11.34 -10.43
CA GLN A 39 4.04 -11.58 -11.78
C GLN A 39 4.01 -10.32 -12.64
N ALA A 40 2.88 -9.59 -12.66
CA ALA A 40 2.76 -8.35 -13.42
C ALA A 40 3.72 -7.26 -12.89
N TYR A 41 3.92 -7.18 -11.58
CA TYR A 41 4.87 -6.25 -10.98
C TYR A 41 6.32 -6.60 -11.32
N ILE A 42 6.67 -7.89 -11.29
CA ILE A 42 7.98 -8.39 -11.69
C ILE A 42 8.25 -8.04 -13.15
N ALA A 43 7.30 -8.36 -14.03
CA ALA A 43 7.40 -8.21 -15.48
C ALA A 43 7.31 -6.76 -15.99
N GLN A 44 7.25 -5.76 -15.10
CA GLN A 44 7.35 -4.36 -15.53
C GLN A 44 8.66 -4.16 -16.27
N SER A 45 8.61 -3.57 -17.46
CA SER A 45 9.78 -3.36 -18.31
C SER A 45 9.86 -1.90 -18.75
N TYR A 46 11.07 -1.35 -18.73
CA TYR A 46 11.38 -0.01 -19.21
C TYR A 46 12.52 -0.09 -20.24
N GLU A 47 12.21 -0.64 -21.42
CA GLU A 47 13.18 -0.87 -22.50
C GLU A 47 13.97 0.39 -22.88
N THR A 48 13.37 1.58 -22.73
CA THR A 48 13.98 2.87 -23.09
C THR A 48 14.25 3.76 -21.86
N ALA A 49 13.87 5.04 -21.91
CA ALA A 49 13.98 5.95 -20.79
C ALA A 49 12.82 5.70 -19.82
N VAL A 50 13.11 5.71 -18.52
CA VAL A 50 12.08 5.66 -17.48
C VAL A 50 11.39 7.03 -17.44
N THR A 51 10.31 7.17 -18.19
CA THR A 51 9.47 8.39 -18.22
C THR A 51 8.24 8.24 -17.33
N PRO A 52 7.62 9.35 -16.88
CA PRO A 52 6.36 9.28 -16.14
C PRO A 52 5.24 8.54 -16.87
N GLU A 53 5.20 8.67 -18.19
CA GLU A 53 4.23 8.01 -19.06
C GLU A 53 4.46 6.50 -19.10
N ALA A 54 5.72 6.06 -19.22
CA ALA A 54 6.07 4.63 -19.18
C ALA A 54 5.74 4.00 -17.82
N ILE A 55 6.04 4.69 -16.71
CA ILE A 55 5.68 4.23 -15.35
C ILE A 55 4.16 4.14 -15.20
N ALA A 56 3.41 5.13 -15.70
CA ALA A 56 1.96 5.10 -15.67
C ALA A 56 1.38 3.95 -16.51
N ALA A 57 1.96 3.66 -17.67
CA ALA A 57 1.55 2.54 -18.53
C ALA A 57 1.77 1.19 -17.84
N GLU A 58 2.97 0.95 -17.28
CA GLU A 58 3.27 -0.29 -16.56
C GLU A 58 2.44 -0.45 -15.27
N THR A 59 2.17 0.66 -14.57
CA THR A 59 1.26 0.66 -13.42
C THR A 59 -0.15 0.28 -13.86
N ARG A 60 -0.68 0.91 -14.92
CA ARG A 60 -2.02 0.61 -15.46
C ARG A 60 -2.12 -0.87 -15.87
N LYS A 61 -1.13 -1.37 -16.61
CA LYS A 61 -1.03 -2.78 -17.02
C LYS A 61 -1.05 -3.71 -15.80
N THR A 62 -0.28 -3.41 -14.75
CA THR A 62 -0.28 -4.17 -13.50
C THR A 62 -1.67 -4.20 -12.86
N LEU A 63 -2.31 -3.04 -12.69
CA LEU A 63 -3.65 -2.94 -12.09
C LEU A 63 -4.69 -3.72 -12.90
N MET A 64 -4.68 -3.57 -14.23
CA MET A 64 -5.63 -4.25 -15.12
C MET A 64 -5.47 -5.77 -15.07
N ARG A 65 -4.23 -6.27 -14.93
CA ARG A 65 -3.92 -7.71 -14.91
C ARG A 65 -4.44 -8.41 -13.66
N PHE A 66 -4.31 -7.83 -12.46
CA PHE A 66 -4.77 -8.53 -11.25
C PHE A 66 -6.24 -8.25 -10.92
N LEU A 67 -6.79 -7.13 -11.37
CA LEU A 67 -8.21 -6.86 -11.23
C LEU A 67 -9.04 -7.71 -12.19
N GLY A 68 -8.52 -8.10 -13.35
CA GLY A 68 -9.23 -8.92 -14.32
C GLY A 68 -8.30 -9.77 -15.18
N ASP A 69 -8.48 -9.72 -16.49
CA ASP A 69 -7.70 -10.43 -17.51
C ASP A 69 -6.85 -9.45 -18.37
N GLY A 70 -6.79 -8.18 -17.98
CA GLY A 70 -6.21 -7.11 -18.78
C GLY A 70 -7.19 -6.40 -19.72
N THR A 71 -8.46 -6.82 -19.77
CA THR A 71 -9.52 -6.13 -20.53
C THR A 71 -10.35 -5.19 -19.63
N PRO A 72 -10.99 -4.15 -20.19
CA PRO A 72 -11.90 -3.30 -19.42
C PRO A 72 -13.07 -4.07 -18.78
N ALA A 73 -13.64 -5.06 -19.48
CA ALA A 73 -14.74 -5.87 -18.95
C ALA A 73 -14.29 -6.73 -17.77
N GLY A 74 -13.13 -7.38 -17.89
CA GLY A 74 -12.52 -8.16 -16.81
C GLY A 74 -12.21 -7.30 -15.58
N VAL A 75 -11.73 -6.07 -15.78
CA VAL A 75 -11.50 -5.12 -14.67
C VAL A 75 -12.81 -4.71 -13.99
N THR A 76 -13.89 -4.46 -14.74
CA THR A 76 -15.20 -4.12 -14.16
C THR A 76 -15.73 -5.26 -13.30
N GLN A 77 -15.72 -6.50 -13.82
CA GLN A 77 -16.07 -7.69 -13.04
C GLN A 77 -15.17 -7.82 -11.81
N GLY A 78 -13.88 -7.53 -12.04
CA GLY A 78 -12.82 -7.33 -11.08
C GLY A 78 -13.20 -6.55 -9.82
N VAL A 79 -13.61 -5.33 -10.08
CA VAL A 79 -14.02 -4.35 -9.09
C VAL A 79 -15.31 -4.77 -8.40
N LEU A 80 -16.28 -5.32 -9.15
CA LEU A 80 -17.57 -5.75 -8.59
C LEU A 80 -17.42 -6.91 -7.60
N GLU A 81 -16.56 -7.90 -7.86
CA GLU A 81 -16.33 -8.98 -6.88
C GLU A 81 -15.74 -8.43 -5.57
N ILE A 82 -14.86 -7.43 -5.63
CA ILE A 82 -14.27 -6.81 -4.43
C ILE A 82 -15.34 -6.05 -3.66
N LEU A 83 -16.09 -5.20 -4.35
CA LEU A 83 -17.14 -4.35 -3.75
C LEU A 83 -18.35 -5.13 -3.24
N THR A 84 -18.52 -6.39 -3.66
CA THR A 84 -19.58 -7.27 -3.16
C THR A 84 -19.04 -8.40 -2.28
N ASN A 85 -17.73 -8.44 -1.99
CA ASN A 85 -17.11 -9.48 -1.19
C ASN A 85 -17.73 -9.49 0.23
N PRO A 86 -18.30 -10.61 0.70
CA PRO A 86 -18.94 -10.67 2.02
C PRO A 86 -17.94 -10.73 3.18
N ARG A 87 -16.67 -11.05 2.91
CA ARG A 87 -15.64 -11.24 3.94
C ARG A 87 -14.82 -9.99 4.21
N TYR A 88 -14.75 -9.07 3.25
CA TYR A 88 -13.85 -7.92 3.28
C TYR A 88 -14.54 -6.64 2.87
N HIS A 89 -14.29 -5.57 3.61
CA HIS A 89 -14.59 -4.20 3.22
C HIS A 89 -13.27 -3.48 2.93
N LEU A 90 -13.09 -2.96 1.72
CA LEU A 90 -11.83 -2.36 1.31
C LEU A 90 -11.84 -0.84 1.50
N HIS A 91 -10.76 -0.33 2.10
CA HIS A 91 -10.47 1.09 2.24
C HIS A 91 -9.12 1.41 1.59
N ILE A 92 -9.12 2.41 0.71
CA ILE A 92 -7.94 2.83 -0.04
C ILE A 92 -7.53 4.23 0.41
N GLY A 93 -6.32 4.34 0.95
CA GLY A 93 -5.72 5.63 1.32
C GLY A 93 -4.97 6.28 0.16
N ALA A 94 -5.16 7.57 -0.01
CA ALA A 94 -4.44 8.44 -0.94
C ALA A 94 -4.17 9.80 -0.28
N VAL A 95 -3.32 10.63 -0.90
CA VAL A 95 -3.13 12.02 -0.47
C VAL A 95 -3.69 12.97 -1.50
N ARG A 96 -4.68 13.77 -1.11
CA ARG A 96 -5.15 14.90 -1.91
C ARG A 96 -4.20 16.06 -1.71
N ALA A 97 -3.50 16.47 -2.77
CA ALA A 97 -2.43 17.46 -2.71
C ALA A 97 -2.96 18.90 -2.75
N HIS A 98 -2.29 19.80 -2.04
CA HIS A 98 -2.57 21.24 -2.05
C HIS A 98 -1.33 22.07 -2.42
N GLY A 99 -1.54 23.35 -2.73
CA GLY A 99 -0.47 24.32 -2.98
C GLY A 99 0.56 23.81 -4.01
N LEU A 100 1.85 23.94 -3.69
CA LEU A 100 2.93 23.51 -4.58
C LEU A 100 2.94 22.00 -4.86
N LEU A 101 2.45 21.17 -3.94
CA LEU A 101 2.37 19.71 -4.15
C LEU A 101 1.33 19.35 -5.22
N ASN A 102 0.31 20.19 -5.39
CA ASN A 102 -0.74 20.06 -6.40
C ASN A 102 -0.35 20.58 -7.80
N SER A 103 0.77 21.28 -7.92
CA SER A 103 1.22 21.84 -9.19
C SER A 103 1.54 20.75 -10.21
N ASN A 104 1.29 20.99 -11.50
CA ASN A 104 1.73 20.11 -12.58
C ASN A 104 3.20 20.35 -12.98
N MET A 105 3.78 21.47 -12.56
CA MET A 105 5.17 21.82 -12.89
C MET A 105 6.14 20.98 -12.08
N ARG A 106 7.08 20.31 -12.77
CA ARG A 106 8.09 19.45 -12.14
C ARG A 106 8.92 20.18 -11.08
N GLY A 107 9.37 21.40 -11.38
CA GLY A 107 10.14 22.24 -10.45
C GLY A 107 9.35 22.57 -9.17
N SER A 108 8.09 22.98 -9.31
CA SER A 108 7.20 23.27 -8.16
C SER A 108 6.97 22.04 -7.28
N LYS A 109 6.76 20.84 -7.88
CA LYS A 109 6.65 19.58 -7.12
C LYS A 109 7.96 19.22 -6.41
N GLN A 110 9.11 19.38 -7.07
CA GLN A 110 10.42 19.13 -6.45
C GLN A 110 10.66 20.07 -5.27
N LEU A 111 10.33 21.35 -5.41
CA LEU A 111 10.38 22.34 -4.32
C LEU A 111 9.43 21.95 -3.18
N ALA A 112 8.19 21.54 -3.49
CA ALA A 112 7.25 21.07 -2.50
C ALA A 112 7.79 19.88 -1.72
N LEU A 113 8.35 18.88 -2.40
CA LEU A 113 8.87 17.67 -1.75
C LEU A 113 10.14 17.94 -0.94
N THR A 114 10.99 18.86 -1.41
CA THR A 114 12.17 19.30 -0.65
C THR A 114 11.73 20.02 0.64
N ARG A 115 10.77 20.95 0.54
CA ARG A 115 10.16 21.60 1.71
C ARG A 115 9.50 20.59 2.65
N ALA A 116 8.78 19.62 2.11
CA ALA A 116 8.15 18.55 2.88
C ALA A 116 9.18 17.70 3.63
N PHE A 117 10.29 17.34 2.96
CA PHE A 117 11.38 16.60 3.58
C PHE A 117 12.01 17.36 4.75
N VAL A 118 12.37 18.63 4.56
CA VAL A 118 12.93 19.48 5.62
C VAL A 118 11.93 19.64 6.77
N ARG A 119 10.67 19.93 6.45
CA ARG A 119 9.61 20.09 7.47
C ARG A 119 9.35 18.79 8.20
N ALA A 120 9.32 17.63 7.55
CA ALA A 120 9.02 16.35 8.19
C ALA A 120 9.89 16.08 9.43
N MET A 121 11.09 16.64 9.49
CA MET A 121 11.99 16.53 10.63
C MET A 121 11.50 17.27 11.89
N THR A 122 10.70 18.33 11.75
CA THR A 122 10.33 19.23 12.85
C THR A 122 9.17 18.75 13.72
N GLY A 123 8.38 17.77 13.27
CA GLY A 123 7.27 17.27 14.08
C GLY A 123 6.25 16.43 13.32
N ARG A 124 5.24 15.93 14.06
CA ARG A 124 4.16 15.09 13.50
C ARG A 124 3.25 15.85 12.55
N SER A 125 3.08 17.16 12.76
CA SER A 125 2.19 18.03 11.98
C SER A 125 2.83 18.70 10.79
N ALA A 126 4.07 18.36 10.48
CA ALA A 126 4.92 19.19 9.64
C ALA A 126 4.48 19.28 8.17
N LEU A 127 3.66 18.34 7.69
CA LEU A 127 3.13 18.36 6.32
C LEU A 127 1.72 18.98 6.23
N ARG A 128 1.19 19.51 7.35
CA ARG A 128 -0.14 20.11 7.39
C ARG A 128 -0.24 21.25 6.36
N GLY A 129 -1.34 21.26 5.61
CA GLY A 129 -1.60 22.22 4.54
C GLY A 129 -0.93 21.90 3.20
N MET A 130 -0.05 20.90 3.13
CA MET A 130 0.52 20.43 1.85
C MET A 130 -0.33 19.35 1.19
N GLY A 131 -1.07 18.61 2.00
CA GLY A 131 -2.01 17.58 1.57
C GLY A 131 -2.87 17.12 2.73
N GLU A 132 -3.94 16.41 2.41
CA GLU A 132 -4.82 15.78 3.37
C GLU A 132 -5.01 14.29 3.05
N ARG A 133 -5.26 13.50 4.08
CA ARG A 133 -5.50 12.06 3.97
C ARG A 133 -6.85 11.86 3.32
N THR A 134 -6.89 11.26 2.14
CA THR A 134 -8.17 10.82 1.54
C THR A 134 -8.34 9.34 1.76
N VAL A 135 -9.49 8.93 2.26
CA VAL A 135 -9.85 7.52 2.40
C VAL A 135 -11.07 7.22 1.54
N PHE A 136 -10.88 6.42 0.50
CA PHE A 136 -11.97 5.84 -0.28
C PHE A 136 -12.44 4.59 0.46
N SER A 137 -13.64 4.64 1.03
CA SER A 137 -14.16 3.61 1.93
C SER A 137 -15.28 2.82 1.30
N ASP A 138 -15.24 1.50 1.46
CA ASP A 138 -16.37 0.63 1.17
C ASP A 138 -17.62 1.14 1.90
N PRO A 139 -18.72 1.47 1.21
CA PRO A 139 -19.91 2.08 1.82
C PRO A 139 -20.65 1.12 2.75
N ARG A 140 -20.38 -0.19 2.69
CA ARG A 140 -20.97 -1.20 3.58
C ARG A 140 -20.32 -1.19 4.97
N SER A 141 -19.11 -0.62 5.08
CA SER A 141 -18.42 -0.48 6.35
C SER A 141 -19.05 0.59 7.23
N ARG A 142 -19.09 0.32 8.54
CA ARG A 142 -19.48 1.29 9.56
C ARG A 142 -18.31 2.17 10.01
N HIS A 143 -17.07 1.84 9.61
CA HIS A 143 -15.89 2.58 10.03
C HIS A 143 -15.91 4.01 9.49
N LYS A 144 -15.72 4.98 10.38
CA LYS A 144 -15.52 6.39 10.05
C LYS A 144 -14.12 6.79 10.48
N PHE A 145 -13.22 6.98 9.52
CA PHE A 145 -11.85 7.41 9.83
C PHE A 145 -11.83 8.88 10.21
N HIS A 146 -11.15 9.17 11.31
CA HIS A 146 -11.02 10.53 11.84
C HIS A 146 -9.54 10.79 12.12
N ALA A 147 -9.10 12.02 11.88
CA ALA A 147 -7.74 12.40 12.22
C ALA A 147 -7.54 12.31 13.75
N GLN A 148 -6.65 11.43 14.19
CA GLN A 148 -6.08 11.43 15.54
C GLN A 148 -4.67 12.06 15.54
N ASP A 149 -4.11 12.24 14.35
CA ASP A 149 -3.04 13.18 14.08
C ASP A 149 -3.58 14.54 13.57
N THR A 150 -2.72 15.35 12.97
CA THR A 150 -3.09 16.69 12.48
C THR A 150 -3.41 16.75 10.98
N TYR A 151 -3.48 15.61 10.30
CA TYR A 151 -3.79 15.56 8.87
C TYR A 151 -5.28 15.35 8.68
N PRO A 152 -6.01 16.33 8.10
CA PRO A 152 -7.44 16.18 7.85
C PRO A 152 -7.76 14.92 7.06
N VAL A 153 -8.93 14.34 7.32
CA VAL A 153 -9.42 13.15 6.62
C VAL A 153 -10.55 13.55 5.67
N ASN A 154 -10.27 13.50 4.38
CA ASN A 154 -11.25 13.61 3.32
C ASN A 154 -11.88 12.22 3.08
N GLN A 155 -13.12 12.03 3.53
CA GLN A 155 -13.85 10.77 3.36
C GLN A 155 -14.54 10.72 2.01
N ARG A 156 -14.35 9.63 1.28
CA ARG A 156 -15.03 9.38 0.00
C ARG A 156 -15.59 7.97 -0.04
N ALA A 157 -16.75 7.77 -0.64
CA ALA A 157 -17.25 6.41 -0.90
C ALA A 157 -16.40 5.76 -2.00
N LEU A 158 -16.00 4.51 -1.80
CA LEU A 158 -15.38 3.67 -2.83
C LEU A 158 -16.51 3.06 -3.68
N THR A 159 -16.52 3.39 -4.97
CA THR A 159 -17.56 2.96 -5.92
C THR A 159 -16.93 2.28 -7.12
N ALA A 160 -17.72 1.55 -7.90
CA ALA A 160 -17.22 0.91 -9.12
C ALA A 160 -16.60 1.94 -10.09
N GLN A 161 -17.16 3.16 -10.14
CA GLN A 161 -16.73 4.24 -11.03
C GLN A 161 -15.39 4.85 -10.62
N ASN A 162 -15.08 4.92 -9.33
CA ASN A 162 -13.86 5.56 -8.84
C ASN A 162 -12.78 4.56 -8.40
N PHE A 163 -13.09 3.26 -8.30
CA PHE A 163 -12.20 2.24 -7.72
C PHE A 163 -10.84 2.20 -8.39
N PHE A 164 -10.80 2.11 -9.73
CA PHE A 164 -9.55 1.99 -10.47
C PHE A 164 -8.67 3.22 -10.26
N ASP A 165 -9.26 4.41 -10.25
CA ASP A 165 -8.55 5.67 -10.03
C ASP A 165 -8.14 5.86 -8.57
N ALA A 166 -8.94 5.43 -7.60
CA ALA A 166 -8.57 5.41 -6.18
C ALA A 166 -7.35 4.52 -5.93
N LEU A 167 -7.36 3.33 -6.52
CA LEU A 167 -6.23 2.41 -6.45
C LEU A 167 -5.00 3.01 -7.14
N ARG A 168 -5.13 3.53 -8.36
CA ARG A 168 -4.04 4.20 -9.08
C ARG A 168 -3.48 5.38 -8.29
N ALA A 169 -4.33 6.22 -7.71
CA ALA A 169 -3.94 7.35 -6.86
C ALA A 169 -3.11 6.88 -5.67
N SER A 170 -3.56 5.82 -5.00
CA SER A 170 -2.89 5.24 -3.84
C SER A 170 -1.44 4.85 -4.09
N GLY A 171 -1.07 4.48 -5.32
CA GLY A 171 0.31 4.16 -5.73
C GLY A 171 0.99 5.22 -6.61
N THR A 172 0.44 6.44 -6.71
CA THR A 172 0.97 7.50 -7.59
C THR A 172 2.15 8.22 -6.93
N ILE A 173 3.36 7.74 -7.19
CA ILE A 173 4.58 8.23 -6.53
C ILE A 173 4.87 9.68 -6.99
N PRO A 174 5.01 10.65 -6.06
CA PRO A 174 5.36 12.02 -6.41
C PRO A 174 6.65 12.10 -7.24
N ILE A 175 6.73 13.08 -8.15
CA ILE A 175 7.78 13.28 -9.19
C ILE A 175 7.76 12.26 -10.33
N TYR A 176 7.57 10.99 -10.04
CA TYR A 176 7.65 9.92 -11.04
C TYR A 176 6.38 9.77 -11.86
N MET A 177 5.23 10.14 -11.30
CA MET A 177 3.93 9.91 -11.93
C MET A 177 3.07 11.18 -11.93
N GLN A 178 2.15 11.24 -12.88
CA GLN A 178 1.15 12.31 -12.92
C GLN A 178 0.07 12.08 -11.86
N PRO A 179 -0.38 13.12 -11.13
CA PRO A 179 -1.41 12.98 -10.11
C PRO A 179 -2.74 12.56 -10.75
N VAL A 180 -3.47 11.68 -10.08
CA VAL A 180 -4.83 11.32 -10.49
C VAL A 180 -5.77 12.48 -10.17
N ARG A 181 -6.68 12.84 -11.07
CA ARG A 181 -7.70 13.85 -10.85
C ARG A 181 -9.06 13.22 -11.06
N PHE A 182 -9.92 13.32 -10.05
CA PHE A 182 -11.27 12.78 -10.14
C PHE A 182 -12.21 13.79 -10.79
N ALA A 183 -13.27 13.31 -11.42
CA ALA A 183 -14.21 14.16 -12.15
C ALA A 183 -14.91 15.19 -11.25
N ASP A 184 -15.17 14.84 -9.99
CA ASP A 184 -15.80 15.66 -8.94
C ASP A 184 -14.81 16.53 -8.14
N ASP A 185 -13.50 16.40 -8.39
CA ASP A 185 -12.46 17.19 -7.72
C ASP A 185 -11.27 17.46 -8.66
N ARG A 186 -11.56 18.04 -9.81
CA ARG A 186 -10.58 18.26 -10.91
C ARG A 186 -9.44 19.21 -10.54
N HIS A 187 -9.65 20.05 -9.53
CA HIS A 187 -8.66 21.04 -9.10
C HIS A 187 -7.55 20.44 -8.24
N HIS A 188 -7.72 19.22 -7.71
CA HIS A 188 -6.72 18.58 -6.85
C HIS A 188 -6.20 17.28 -7.45
N GLY A 189 -4.88 17.15 -7.42
CA GLY A 189 -4.16 15.94 -7.74
C GLY A 189 -4.10 15.01 -6.53
N TYR A 190 -4.36 13.73 -6.76
CA TYR A 190 -4.25 12.67 -5.79
C TYR A 190 -2.96 11.89 -6.03
N LEU A 191 -2.23 11.69 -4.94
CA LEU A 191 -0.90 11.09 -4.87
C LEU A 191 -0.91 9.89 -3.94
N ASP A 192 0.21 9.16 -3.94
CA ASP A 192 0.41 7.96 -3.12
C ASP A 192 0.09 8.22 -1.65
N GLY A 193 -0.77 7.37 -1.07
CA GLY A 193 -1.22 7.47 0.32
C GLY A 193 -0.05 7.39 1.32
N GLY A 194 1.01 6.70 0.93
CA GLY A 194 2.23 6.55 1.70
C GLY A 194 2.94 7.87 2.02
N LEU A 195 2.63 8.96 1.31
CA LEU A 195 3.18 10.27 1.60
C LEU A 195 2.84 10.71 3.04
N LEU A 196 1.62 10.45 3.51
CA LEU A 196 1.18 10.70 4.89
C LEU A 196 1.13 9.42 5.74
N ASP A 197 0.78 8.28 5.14
CA ASP A 197 0.59 6.99 5.81
C ASP A 197 1.47 5.90 5.17
N TYR A 198 2.79 6.03 5.32
CA TYR A 198 3.76 5.17 4.66
C TYR A 198 3.63 3.72 5.10
N HIS A 199 3.73 3.48 6.40
CA HIS A 199 3.15 2.29 7.03
C HIS A 199 1.93 2.80 7.78
N PRO A 200 0.69 2.58 7.29
CA PRO A 200 -0.50 3.12 7.93
C PRO A 200 -0.60 2.76 9.41
N VAL A 201 -0.30 3.72 10.28
CA VAL A 201 -0.27 3.51 11.73
C VAL A 201 -1.68 3.77 12.28
N PRO A 202 -2.37 2.76 12.83
CA PRO A 202 -3.77 2.89 13.19
C PRO A 202 -4.04 3.99 14.21
N GLY A 203 -3.18 4.20 15.21
CA GLY A 203 -3.34 5.28 16.19
C GLY A 203 -3.36 6.70 15.61
N ASN A 204 -3.09 6.89 14.30
CA ASN A 204 -3.21 8.19 13.65
C ASN A 204 -4.58 8.46 13.03
N PHE A 205 -5.35 7.42 12.69
CA PHE A 205 -6.59 7.61 11.92
C PHE A 205 -7.64 6.47 12.01
N TRP A 206 -7.23 5.27 12.44
CA TRP A 206 -8.11 4.10 12.51
C TRP A 206 -9.09 4.25 13.69
N PRO A 207 -10.39 3.93 13.52
CA PRO A 207 -11.36 4.01 14.61
C PRO A 207 -10.93 3.15 15.80
N LYS A 208 -11.07 3.68 17.02
CA LYS A 208 -10.78 2.91 18.23
C LYS A 208 -11.72 1.71 18.30
N SER A 209 -11.16 0.56 18.63
CA SER A 209 -11.85 -0.72 18.73
C SER A 209 -11.08 -1.63 19.67
N ASP A 210 -11.79 -2.50 20.39
CA ASP A 210 -11.19 -3.52 21.26
C ASP A 210 -10.72 -4.76 20.47
N HIS A 211 -10.79 -4.71 19.14
CA HIS A 211 -10.29 -5.75 18.26
C HIS A 211 -8.80 -5.57 17.94
N ILE A 212 -8.14 -6.69 17.64
CA ILE A 212 -6.76 -6.71 17.17
C ILE A 212 -6.71 -6.37 15.67
N LEU A 213 -5.78 -5.51 15.29
CA LEU A 213 -5.41 -5.24 13.91
C LEU A 213 -4.22 -6.12 13.53
N LEU A 214 -4.45 -7.06 12.61
CA LEU A 214 -3.41 -7.88 12.02
C LEU A 214 -2.68 -7.07 10.94
N TYR A 215 -1.36 -6.94 11.06
CA TYR A 215 -0.54 -6.15 10.15
C TYR A 215 0.59 -7.00 9.53
N PRO A 216 0.35 -7.65 8.38
CA PRO A 216 1.41 -8.32 7.63
C PRO A 216 2.36 -7.29 7.00
N HIS A 217 3.63 -7.30 7.42
CA HIS A 217 4.65 -6.39 6.96
C HIS A 217 5.98 -7.10 6.68
N PHE A 218 6.92 -6.39 6.06
CA PHE A 218 8.24 -6.92 5.71
C PHE A 218 9.37 -6.29 6.52
N TYR A 219 9.06 -5.31 7.37
CA TYR A 219 9.96 -4.75 8.36
C TYR A 219 9.42 -5.00 9.76
N GLU A 220 10.30 -5.04 10.75
CA GLU A 220 9.95 -5.13 12.17
C GLU A 220 9.65 -3.76 12.82
N HIS A 221 9.32 -2.75 12.01
CA HIS A 221 9.04 -1.42 12.52
C HIS A 221 8.12 -0.62 11.59
N PHE A 222 7.51 0.42 12.15
CA PHE A 222 6.61 1.32 11.43
C PHE A 222 7.27 2.67 11.18
N LYS A 223 7.15 3.15 9.94
CA LYS A 223 7.52 4.50 9.52
C LYS A 223 6.22 5.24 9.21
N ILE A 224 5.99 6.38 9.87
CA ILE A 224 4.69 7.06 9.79
C ILE A 224 4.51 7.67 8.40
N ARG A 225 5.41 8.55 7.96
CA ARG A 225 5.33 9.23 6.65
C ARG A 225 6.45 8.74 5.73
N TRP A 226 6.27 8.95 4.43
CA TRP A 226 7.26 8.54 3.43
C TRP A 226 8.64 9.15 3.67
N PHE A 227 8.69 10.38 4.20
CA PHE A 227 9.95 11.07 4.52
C PHE A 227 10.66 10.49 5.76
N ASP A 228 9.92 9.88 6.70
CA ASP A 228 10.51 9.32 7.92
C ASP A 228 11.42 8.11 7.65
N LYS A 229 11.31 7.48 6.47
CA LYS A 229 12.18 6.37 6.05
C LYS A 229 13.65 6.79 5.92
N PHE A 230 13.92 8.09 5.69
CA PHE A 230 15.28 8.62 5.58
C PHE A 230 15.92 8.94 6.94
N ALA A 231 15.15 8.81 8.02
CA ALA A 231 15.61 9.01 9.40
C ALA A 231 15.39 7.71 10.20
N PRO A 232 16.42 6.84 10.34
CA PRO A 232 16.28 5.53 10.97
C PRO A 232 15.64 5.55 12.36
N TRP A 233 15.93 6.57 13.17
CA TRP A 233 15.39 6.76 14.52
C TRP A 233 13.92 7.16 14.56
N ARG A 234 13.33 7.68 13.48
CA ARG A 234 11.92 8.08 13.43
C ARG A 234 11.05 6.86 13.17
N LYS A 235 10.62 6.17 14.22
CA LYS A 235 9.69 5.04 14.17
C LYS A 235 8.36 5.42 14.84
N ALA A 236 7.28 4.73 14.51
CA ALA A 236 6.04 4.89 15.26
C ALA A 236 6.25 4.40 16.70
N GLY A 237 5.74 5.16 17.68
CA GLY A 237 5.83 4.78 19.09
C GLY A 237 4.74 3.75 19.47
N PRO A 238 4.95 2.97 20.54
CA PRO A 238 4.07 1.86 20.93
C PRO A 238 2.63 2.30 21.21
N ARG A 239 2.41 3.51 21.75
CA ARG A 239 1.07 4.09 22.00
C ARG A 239 0.20 4.23 20.74
N LEU A 240 0.81 4.24 19.55
CA LEU A 240 0.07 4.30 18.28
C LEU A 240 -0.27 2.90 17.72
N LEU A 241 0.18 1.84 18.40
CA LEU A 241 0.17 0.45 17.95
C LEU A 241 -0.42 -0.50 19.01
N GLU A 242 -1.16 0.02 20.00
CA GLU A 242 -1.61 -0.74 21.18
C GLU A 242 -2.38 -2.03 20.82
N ASN A 243 -3.20 -1.99 19.77
CA ASN A 243 -3.99 -3.15 19.31
C ASN A 243 -3.43 -3.77 18.02
N VAL A 244 -2.13 -3.65 17.76
CA VAL A 244 -1.51 -4.16 16.52
C VAL A 244 -0.72 -5.44 16.77
N VAL A 245 -1.04 -6.49 16.01
CA VAL A 245 -0.19 -7.68 15.87
C VAL A 245 0.46 -7.64 14.51
N MET A 246 1.77 -7.38 14.49
CA MET A 246 2.56 -7.36 13.25
C MET A 246 3.09 -8.75 12.93
N VAL A 247 2.92 -9.19 11.69
CA VAL A 247 3.54 -10.42 11.17
C VAL A 247 4.65 -10.01 10.22
N THR A 248 5.89 -10.39 10.52
CA THR A 248 7.06 -9.94 9.76
C THR A 248 8.11 -11.06 9.65
N PRO A 249 8.83 -11.18 8.53
CA PRO A 249 9.91 -12.16 8.41
C PRO A 249 11.05 -11.87 9.38
N SER A 250 11.78 -12.91 9.78
CA SER A 250 12.98 -12.75 10.60
C SER A 250 14.11 -12.09 9.80
N ALA A 251 15.04 -11.44 10.50
CA ALA A 251 16.26 -10.92 9.87
C ALA A 251 17.09 -12.03 9.19
N GLY A 252 17.02 -13.27 9.71
CA GLY A 252 17.65 -14.44 9.10
C GLY A 252 17.08 -14.74 7.71
N PHE A 253 15.76 -14.71 7.57
CA PHE A 253 15.09 -14.87 6.27
C PHE A 253 15.51 -13.77 5.29
N ILE A 254 15.57 -12.51 5.73
CA ILE A 254 16.01 -11.42 4.84
C ILE A 254 17.45 -11.62 4.34
N ARG A 255 18.35 -12.11 5.20
CA ARG A 255 19.73 -12.42 4.82
C ARG A 255 19.85 -13.60 3.85
N SER A 256 18.92 -14.55 3.87
CA SER A 256 18.92 -15.67 2.91
C SER A 256 18.39 -15.29 1.52
N LEU A 257 17.74 -14.13 1.38
CA LEU A 257 17.28 -13.65 0.08
C LEU A 257 18.48 -13.27 -0.82
N PRO A 258 18.32 -13.33 -2.16
CA PRO A 258 19.28 -12.78 -3.11
C PRO A 258 19.67 -11.31 -2.80
N ASP A 259 20.99 -11.02 -2.80
CA ASP A 259 21.60 -9.77 -2.32
C ASP A 259 21.32 -9.42 -0.84
N ALA A 260 20.87 -10.39 -0.02
CA ALA A 260 20.52 -10.20 1.40
C ALA A 260 19.54 -9.04 1.64
N LYS A 261 18.62 -8.78 0.69
CA LYS A 261 17.67 -7.68 0.74
C LYS A 261 16.37 -7.99 0.02
N LEU A 262 15.32 -7.26 0.40
CA LEU A 262 14.04 -7.26 -0.32
C LEU A 262 14.14 -6.55 -1.68
N PRO A 263 13.26 -6.89 -2.63
CA PRO A 263 13.06 -6.14 -3.86
C PRO A 263 12.86 -4.65 -3.58
N SER A 264 13.49 -3.79 -4.37
CA SER A 264 13.38 -2.35 -4.17
C SER A 264 13.36 -1.60 -5.50
N ARG A 265 12.87 -0.35 -5.48
CA ARG A 265 12.84 0.52 -6.67
C ARG A 265 14.24 0.78 -7.26
N GLN A 266 15.30 0.65 -6.46
CA GLN A 266 16.68 0.78 -6.94
C GLN A 266 17.05 -0.35 -7.90
N ASP A 267 16.36 -1.50 -7.83
CA ASP A 267 16.63 -2.63 -8.71
C ASP A 267 16.28 -2.30 -10.17
N PHE A 268 15.28 -1.45 -10.44
CA PHE A 268 14.99 -0.98 -11.81
C PHE A 268 16.18 -0.25 -12.43
N THR A 269 16.90 0.56 -11.64
CA THR A 269 18.11 1.23 -12.10
C THR A 269 19.31 0.28 -12.16
N LYS A 270 19.52 -0.56 -11.13
CA LYS A 270 20.62 -1.54 -11.04
C LYS A 270 20.62 -2.53 -12.23
N TYR A 271 19.44 -3.01 -12.61
CA TYR A 271 19.26 -4.01 -13.67
C TYR A 271 18.77 -3.41 -14.99
N ARG A 272 18.97 -2.10 -15.20
CA ARG A 272 18.63 -1.45 -16.47
C ARG A 272 19.35 -2.17 -17.63
N ARG A 273 18.62 -2.47 -18.72
CA ARG A 273 19.07 -3.28 -19.88
C ARG A 273 19.41 -4.75 -19.55
N ARG A 274 19.18 -5.21 -18.32
CA ARG A 274 19.37 -6.60 -17.86
C ARG A 274 18.17 -7.04 -17.03
N GLU A 275 16.97 -6.75 -17.52
CA GLU A 275 15.73 -6.93 -16.75
C GLU A 275 15.44 -8.40 -16.44
N HIS A 276 15.85 -9.33 -17.30
CA HIS A 276 15.78 -10.77 -17.04
C HIS A 276 16.44 -11.14 -15.70
N LEU A 277 17.61 -10.58 -15.38
CA LEU A 277 18.27 -10.82 -14.08
C LEU A 277 17.43 -10.32 -12.90
N ARG A 278 16.70 -9.20 -13.07
CA ARG A 278 15.77 -8.71 -12.05
C ARG A 278 14.56 -9.63 -11.93
N PHE A 279 14.04 -10.12 -13.06
CA PHE A 279 12.90 -11.04 -13.09
C PHE A 279 13.23 -12.33 -12.34
N ASP A 280 14.33 -12.99 -12.71
CA ASP A 280 14.78 -14.23 -12.08
C ASP A 280 14.98 -14.04 -10.58
N LYS A 281 15.65 -12.96 -10.18
CA LYS A 281 15.88 -12.62 -8.78
C LYS A 281 14.58 -12.42 -8.01
N TRP A 282 13.66 -11.60 -8.53
CA TRP A 282 12.42 -11.31 -7.82
C TRP A 282 11.49 -12.54 -7.79
N GLN A 283 11.47 -13.37 -8.84
CA GLN A 283 10.76 -14.65 -8.84
C GLN A 283 11.31 -15.61 -7.79
N GLN A 284 12.64 -15.70 -7.67
CA GLN A 284 13.28 -16.50 -6.62
C GLN A 284 12.88 -16.02 -5.22
N ILE A 285 12.81 -14.70 -5.00
CA ILE A 285 12.36 -14.14 -3.72
C ILE A 285 10.89 -14.52 -3.46
N VAL A 286 10.00 -14.37 -4.43
CA VAL A 286 8.59 -14.77 -4.29
C VAL A 286 8.48 -16.25 -3.92
N LYS A 287 9.20 -17.13 -4.60
CA LYS A 287 9.21 -18.57 -4.28
C LYS A 287 9.69 -18.85 -2.85
N GLN A 288 10.71 -18.13 -2.37
CA GLN A 288 11.17 -18.29 -0.99
C GLN A 288 10.14 -17.82 0.05
N THR A 289 9.22 -16.91 -0.31
CA THR A 289 8.18 -16.45 0.62
C THR A 289 7.07 -17.49 0.88
N ASP A 290 6.94 -18.52 0.06
CA ASP A 290 5.94 -19.58 0.26
C ASP A 290 6.13 -20.28 1.63
N ALA A 291 7.39 -20.54 1.99
CA ALA A 291 7.75 -21.13 3.29
C ALA A 291 7.30 -20.27 4.49
N LEU A 292 7.24 -18.94 4.35
CA LEU A 292 6.72 -18.06 5.40
C LEU A 292 5.21 -18.26 5.59
N GLY A 293 4.48 -18.43 4.49
CA GLY A 293 3.04 -18.70 4.52
C GLY A 293 2.72 -20.05 5.14
N GLU A 294 3.47 -21.10 4.76
CA GLU A 294 3.37 -22.43 5.36
C GLU A 294 3.62 -22.39 6.86
N THR A 295 4.74 -21.77 7.28
CA THR A 295 5.07 -21.59 8.70
C THR A 295 3.96 -20.87 9.46
N PHE A 296 3.41 -19.78 8.92
CA PHE A 296 2.32 -19.05 9.58
C PHE A 296 1.05 -19.90 9.73
N ILE A 297 0.69 -20.68 8.71
CA ILE A 297 -0.47 -21.58 8.75
C ILE A 297 -0.27 -22.68 9.78
N GLU A 298 0.94 -23.26 9.88
CA GLU A 298 1.28 -24.28 10.87
C GLU A 298 1.21 -23.74 12.30
N LEU A 299 1.78 -22.55 12.54
CA LEU A 299 1.69 -21.86 13.84
C LEU A 299 0.23 -21.57 14.24
N CYS A 300 -0.60 -21.15 13.28
CA CYS A 300 -2.03 -20.95 13.52
C CYS A 300 -2.75 -22.26 13.86
N LYS A 301 -2.46 -23.36 13.15
CA LYS A 301 -3.12 -24.66 13.33
C LYS A 301 -2.73 -25.35 14.64
N SER A 302 -1.46 -25.25 15.03
CA SER A 302 -0.93 -25.84 16.26
C SER A 302 -1.35 -25.06 17.51
N GLY A 303 -1.71 -23.78 17.37
CA GLY A 303 -1.94 -22.87 18.49
C GLY A 303 -0.65 -22.30 19.09
N ASP A 304 0.52 -22.72 18.58
CA ASP A 304 1.82 -22.29 19.06
C ASP A 304 2.12 -20.82 18.71
N ILE A 305 1.34 -20.20 17.82
CA ILE A 305 1.53 -18.80 17.41
C ILE A 305 1.68 -17.82 18.58
N ALA A 306 1.01 -18.08 19.71
CA ALA A 306 1.11 -17.23 20.91
C ALA A 306 2.50 -17.26 21.55
N ALA A 307 3.22 -18.38 21.48
CA ALA A 307 4.57 -18.52 22.01
C ALA A 307 5.63 -17.73 21.23
N HIS A 308 5.32 -17.34 19.98
CA HIS A 308 6.21 -16.57 19.11
C HIS A 308 5.97 -15.06 19.14
N ILE A 309 5.03 -14.59 19.98
CA ILE A 309 4.72 -13.16 20.12
C ILE A 309 5.83 -12.46 20.90
N ARG A 310 6.25 -11.28 20.41
CA ARG A 310 7.22 -10.40 21.07
C ARG A 310 6.66 -8.97 21.14
N PRO A 311 7.02 -8.19 22.16
CA PRO A 311 6.72 -6.76 22.17
C PRO A 311 7.27 -6.04 20.93
N LEU A 312 6.51 -5.05 20.43
CA LEU A 312 6.88 -4.19 19.30
C LEU A 312 7.90 -3.10 19.69
#